data_AF-A0A8X6I6B6-F1
#
_entry.id   AF-A0A8X6I6B6-F1
#
_cell.length_a   1.000
_cell.length_b   1.000
_cell.length_c   1.000
_cell.angle_alpha   90.00
_cell.angle_beta   90.00
_cell.angle_gamma   90.00
#
_symmetry.space_group_name_H-M   'P 1'
#
loop_
_entity.id
_entity.type
_entity.pdbx_description
1 polymer ?
#
loop_
_entity_poly.entity_id
_entity_poly.type
_entity_poly.pdbx_seq_one_letter_code
_entity_poly.pdbx_strand_id
1 'polypeptide(L)'
;MEYLQSGSCPLTCETIPGLICAAEHYDLPELLQACFHHAKQHFRLSVVCSMLNMLENYYWRYNSASELVNAILQYIDTRAAQLFSRREFLDLSESMFQMILGRDLNISEVTKFQVMLQWANYKIEMSTVVDPRELECTMNRLTRDLKLQKIPPQELIRVILPTKTISNQRILETLLWQADTGMYRIQQSHIEECRARTRAENSESLLSWDLLETKINITE
;
A
#
# COMPACT_ATOMS: atom_id res chain seq x y z
N MET A 1 30.24 -24.91 3.89
CA MET A 1 31.27 -25.88 4.34
C MET A 1 30.86 -27.31 4.05
N GLU A 2 29.64 -27.75 4.43
CA GLU A 2 29.18 -29.12 4.12
C GLU A 2 29.15 -29.44 2.61
N TYR A 3 28.63 -28.54 1.76
CA TYR A 3 28.67 -28.73 0.30
C TYR A 3 30.09 -28.95 -0.26
N LEU A 4 31.08 -28.22 0.26
CA LEU A 4 32.48 -28.36 -0.18
C LEU A 4 33.10 -29.69 0.26
N GLN A 5 32.55 -30.32 1.31
CA GLN A 5 33.06 -31.58 1.87
C GLN A 5 32.32 -32.81 1.34
N SER A 6 31.02 -32.70 1.06
CA SER A 6 30.15 -33.82 0.68
C SER A 6 29.59 -33.75 -0.75
N GLY A 7 29.72 -32.60 -1.42
CA GLY A 7 29.06 -32.33 -2.72
C GLY A 7 27.53 -32.22 -2.63
N SER A 8 26.94 -32.16 -1.44
CA SER A 8 25.49 -32.14 -1.24
C SER A 8 25.05 -31.10 -0.19
N CYS A 9 23.90 -30.47 -0.41
CA CYS A 9 23.29 -29.53 0.52
C CYS A 9 21.75 -29.54 0.36
N PRO A 10 20.96 -29.61 1.44
CA PRO A 10 19.51 -29.50 1.35
C PRO A 10 19.09 -28.08 0.95
N LEU A 11 18.36 -27.97 -0.15
CA LEU A 11 17.82 -26.68 -0.63
C LEU A 11 16.44 -26.45 -0.01
N THR A 12 16.29 -25.34 0.70
CA THR A 12 15.00 -24.83 1.16
C THR A 12 14.88 -23.35 0.79
N CYS A 13 13.66 -22.85 0.60
CA CYS A 13 13.46 -21.44 0.27
C CYS A 13 14.02 -20.48 1.33
N GLU A 14 14.11 -20.91 2.60
CA GLU A 14 14.67 -20.12 3.69
C GLU A 14 16.20 -20.04 3.62
N THR A 15 16.88 -21.10 3.18
CA THR A 15 18.35 -21.12 3.09
C THR A 15 18.88 -20.55 1.77
N ILE A 16 18.07 -20.55 0.73
CA ILE A 16 18.44 -20.10 -0.62
C ILE A 16 19.11 -18.72 -0.66
N PRO A 17 18.59 -17.66 0.00
CA PRO A 17 19.21 -16.34 -0.03
C PRO A 17 20.69 -16.36 0.41
N GLY A 18 20.98 -17.02 1.53
CA GLY A 18 22.35 -17.17 2.03
C GLY A 18 23.20 -18.07 1.14
N LEU A 19 22.63 -19.16 0.63
CA LEU A 19 23.33 -20.10 -0.25
C LEU A 19 23.74 -19.46 -1.57
N ILE A 20 22.89 -18.64 -2.20
CA ILE A 20 23.24 -17.94 -3.44
C ILE A 20 24.37 -16.93 -3.21
N CYS A 21 24.30 -16.16 -2.13
CA CYS A 21 25.37 -15.20 -1.81
C CYS A 21 26.71 -15.92 -1.55
N ALA A 22 26.67 -17.06 -0.85
CA ALA A 22 27.86 -17.87 -0.62
C ALA A 22 28.37 -18.53 -1.91
N ALA A 23 27.48 -19.09 -2.73
CA ALA A 23 27.84 -19.75 -3.99
C ALA A 23 28.49 -18.76 -4.97
N GLU A 24 28.00 -17.53 -5.06
CA GLU A 24 28.66 -16.48 -5.86
C GLU A 24 30.00 -16.08 -5.25
N HIS A 25 30.09 -15.92 -3.92
CA HIS A 25 31.33 -15.53 -3.27
C HIS A 25 32.47 -16.55 -3.40
N TYR A 26 32.14 -17.84 -3.48
CA TYR A 26 33.11 -18.94 -3.63
C TYR A 26 33.21 -19.48 -5.06
N ASP A 27 32.64 -18.79 -6.05
CA ASP A 27 32.64 -19.19 -7.46
C ASP A 27 32.16 -20.63 -7.70
N LEU A 28 30.98 -20.97 -7.16
CA LEU A 28 30.33 -22.29 -7.27
C LEU A 28 29.11 -22.26 -8.21
N PRO A 29 29.29 -22.25 -9.55
CA PRO A 29 28.21 -22.02 -10.51
C PRO A 29 27.14 -23.12 -10.51
N GLU A 30 27.50 -24.39 -10.28
CA GLU A 30 26.54 -25.49 -10.26
C GLU A 30 25.58 -25.38 -9.07
N LEU A 31 26.10 -24.98 -7.90
CA LEU A 31 25.29 -24.75 -6.71
C LEU A 31 24.37 -23.55 -6.91
N LEU A 32 24.89 -22.47 -7.49
CA LEU A 32 24.13 -21.28 -7.82
C LEU A 32 22.96 -21.60 -8.75
N GLN A 33 23.22 -22.35 -9.82
CA GLN A 33 22.21 -22.82 -10.76
C GLN A 33 21.15 -23.69 -10.07
N ALA A 34 21.56 -24.63 -9.21
CA ALA A 34 20.65 -25.48 -8.46
C ALA A 34 19.74 -24.67 -7.52
N CYS A 35 20.30 -23.65 -6.83
CA CYS A 35 19.54 -22.76 -5.96
C CYS A 35 18.48 -21.97 -6.72
N PHE A 36 18.83 -21.39 -7.88
CA PHE A 36 17.87 -20.66 -8.71
C PHE A 36 16.77 -21.56 -9.28
N HIS A 37 17.13 -22.76 -9.72
CA HIS A 37 16.16 -23.73 -10.22
C HIS A 37 15.14 -24.08 -9.13
N HIS A 38 15.63 -24.44 -7.93
CA HIS A 38 14.77 -24.75 -6.80
C HIS A 38 13.89 -23.55 -6.39
N ALA A 39 14.48 -22.35 -6.28
CA ALA A 39 13.75 -21.14 -5.89
C ALA A 39 12.55 -20.86 -6.82
N LYS A 40 12.79 -20.86 -8.13
CA LYS A 40 11.76 -20.54 -9.13
C LYS A 40 10.61 -21.55 -9.16
N GLN A 41 10.86 -22.82 -8.80
CA GLN A 41 9.82 -23.85 -8.74
C GLN A 41 9.05 -23.86 -7.41
N HIS A 42 9.62 -23.30 -6.34
CA HIS A 42 9.10 -23.49 -4.99
C HIS A 42 8.79 -22.18 -4.26
N PHE A 43 8.73 -21.04 -4.94
CA PHE A 43 8.26 -19.79 -4.31
C PHE A 43 6.90 -19.98 -3.63
N ARG A 44 6.80 -19.48 -2.40
CA ARG A 44 5.59 -19.50 -1.57
C ARG A 44 5.40 -18.15 -0.94
N LEU A 45 4.14 -17.68 -0.89
CA LEU A 45 3.80 -16.40 -0.25
C LEU A 45 4.21 -16.35 1.23
N SER A 46 4.36 -17.50 1.89
CA SER A 46 4.77 -17.58 3.31
C SER A 46 6.25 -17.35 3.54
N VAL A 47 7.08 -17.43 2.50
CA VAL A 47 8.55 -17.39 2.65
C VAL A 47 9.16 -16.19 1.91
N VAL A 48 8.54 -15.71 0.83
CA VAL A 48 9.10 -14.63 -0.01
C VAL A 48 9.42 -13.34 0.75
N CYS A 49 8.61 -12.96 1.74
CA CYS A 49 8.89 -11.76 2.55
C CYS A 49 10.17 -11.91 3.39
N SER A 50 10.35 -13.07 4.03
CA SER A 50 11.56 -13.39 4.77
C SER A 50 12.78 -13.45 3.84
N MET A 51 12.63 -14.03 2.64
CA MET A 51 13.70 -14.06 1.64
C MET A 51 14.14 -12.66 1.22
N LEU A 52 13.21 -11.74 0.97
CA LEU A 52 13.53 -10.35 0.61
C LEU A 52 14.31 -9.64 1.72
N ASN A 53 13.87 -9.78 2.98
CA ASN A 53 14.60 -9.22 4.12
C ASN A 53 16.02 -9.78 4.24
N MET A 54 16.21 -11.09 4.03
CA MET A 54 17.54 -11.70 4.03
C MET A 54 18.44 -11.13 2.92
N LEU A 55 17.87 -10.76 1.76
CA LEU A 55 18.62 -10.25 0.62
C LEU A 55 18.91 -8.74 0.68
N GLU A 56 18.23 -7.99 1.55
CA GLU A 56 18.30 -6.51 1.65
C GLU A 56 19.74 -5.97 1.66
N ASN A 57 20.64 -6.62 2.41
CA ASN A 57 22.01 -6.16 2.57
C ASN A 57 22.99 -6.75 1.54
N TYR A 58 22.54 -7.63 0.64
CA TYR A 58 23.40 -8.36 -0.29
C TYR A 58 23.10 -8.10 -1.76
N TYR A 59 21.87 -7.70 -2.11
CA TYR A 59 21.46 -7.56 -3.51
C TYR A 59 22.23 -6.46 -4.27
N TRP A 60 22.80 -5.47 -3.58
CA TRP A 60 23.65 -4.44 -4.19
C TRP A 60 25.09 -4.94 -4.43
N ARG A 61 25.50 -6.01 -3.75
CA ARG A 61 26.87 -6.54 -3.78
C ARG A 61 27.02 -7.73 -4.72
N TYR A 62 26.02 -8.58 -4.81
CA TYR A 62 26.04 -9.83 -5.57
C TYR A 62 25.01 -9.81 -6.70
N ASN A 63 25.43 -10.13 -7.92
CA ASN A 63 24.54 -10.10 -9.09
C ASN A 63 23.42 -11.13 -8.93
N SER A 64 23.73 -12.32 -8.42
CA SER A 64 22.76 -13.39 -8.23
C SER A 64 21.76 -13.06 -7.12
N ALA A 65 22.17 -12.31 -6.10
CA ALA A 65 21.22 -11.81 -5.10
C ALA A 65 20.23 -10.82 -5.73
N SER A 66 20.70 -9.91 -6.59
CA SER A 66 19.84 -8.99 -7.36
C SER A 66 18.87 -9.74 -8.29
N GLU A 67 19.36 -10.76 -9.00
CA GLU A 67 18.52 -11.60 -9.86
C GLU A 67 17.44 -12.35 -9.05
N LEU A 68 17.78 -12.85 -7.85
CA LEU A 68 16.81 -13.51 -6.99
C LEU A 68 15.74 -12.52 -6.47
N VAL A 69 16.14 -11.32 -6.04
CA VAL A 69 15.19 -10.26 -5.66
C VAL A 69 14.23 -9.97 -6.80
N ASN A 70 14.73 -9.78 -8.02
CA ASN A 70 13.88 -9.53 -9.19
C ASN A 70 12.92 -10.69 -9.49
N ALA A 71 13.37 -11.95 -9.38
CA ALA A 71 12.52 -13.11 -9.55
C ALA A 71 11.41 -13.18 -8.49
N ILE A 72 11.72 -12.86 -7.23
CA ILE A 72 10.72 -12.79 -6.15
C ILE A 72 9.71 -11.66 -6.40
N LEU A 73 10.17 -10.47 -6.81
CA LEU A 73 9.28 -9.35 -7.12
C LEU A 73 8.33 -9.67 -8.28
N GLN A 74 8.83 -10.29 -9.35
CA GLN A 74 7.98 -10.77 -10.46
C GLN A 74 6.94 -11.80 -10.01
N TYR A 75 7.32 -12.70 -9.08
CA TYR A 75 6.38 -13.65 -8.49
C TYR A 75 5.29 -12.95 -7.66
N ILE A 76 5.63 -11.87 -6.95
CA ILE A 76 4.72 -11.06 -6.13
C ILE A 76 3.77 -10.21 -7.00
N ASP A 77 4.22 -9.64 -8.11
CA ASP A 77 3.41 -8.73 -8.95
C ASP A 77 2.05 -9.32 -9.34
N THR A 78 2.05 -10.62 -9.69
CA THR A 78 0.85 -11.36 -10.10
C THR A 78 0.01 -11.87 -8.92
N ARG A 79 0.50 -11.74 -7.68
CA ARG A 79 -0.09 -12.29 -6.45
C ARG A 79 -0.22 -11.25 -5.33
N ALA A 80 -0.07 -9.96 -5.63
CA ALA A 80 -0.04 -8.89 -4.64
C ALA A 80 -1.27 -8.91 -3.70
N ALA A 81 -2.48 -9.08 -4.24
CA ALA A 81 -3.69 -9.18 -3.44
C ALA A 81 -3.65 -10.34 -2.43
N GLN A 82 -3.15 -11.51 -2.85
CA GLN A 82 -3.00 -12.67 -1.98
C GLN A 82 -1.91 -12.44 -0.94
N LEU A 83 -0.81 -11.77 -1.29
CA LEU A 83 0.25 -11.44 -0.35
C LEU A 83 -0.27 -10.56 0.78
N PHE A 84 -0.97 -9.46 0.43
CA PHE A 84 -1.46 -8.49 1.39
C PHE A 84 -2.67 -8.96 2.22
N SER A 85 -3.30 -10.07 1.85
CA SER A 85 -4.28 -10.74 2.72
C SER A 85 -3.65 -11.54 3.87
N ARG A 86 -2.32 -11.70 3.87
CA ARG A 86 -1.59 -12.52 4.85
C ARG A 86 -0.78 -11.62 5.77
N ARG A 87 -0.20 -12.16 6.84
CA ARG A 87 0.51 -11.33 7.85
C ARG A 87 1.98 -11.13 7.54
N GLU A 88 2.57 -11.99 6.73
CA GLU A 88 4.02 -12.05 6.50
C GLU A 88 4.59 -10.76 5.87
N PHE A 89 3.78 -9.95 5.19
CA PHE A 89 4.25 -8.66 4.66
C PHE A 89 4.54 -7.64 5.76
N LEU A 90 3.95 -7.78 6.95
CA LEU A 90 4.19 -6.89 8.10
C LEU A 90 5.63 -7.02 8.63
N ASP A 91 6.27 -8.16 8.39
CA ASP A 91 7.64 -8.42 8.81
C ASP A 91 8.68 -7.83 7.83
N LEU A 92 8.26 -7.35 6.65
CA LEU A 92 9.17 -6.71 5.70
C LEU A 92 9.89 -5.50 6.31
N SER A 93 11.15 -5.31 5.93
CA SER A 93 11.86 -4.04 6.17
C SER A 93 11.22 -2.91 5.36
N GLU A 94 11.45 -1.66 5.78
CA GLU A 94 10.87 -0.50 5.07
C GLU A 94 11.29 -0.47 3.60
N SER A 95 12.58 -0.75 3.33
CA SER A 95 13.13 -0.69 1.98
C SER A 95 12.50 -1.75 1.06
N MET A 96 12.35 -2.99 1.55
CA MET A 96 11.75 -4.09 0.80
C MET A 96 10.25 -3.86 0.60
N PHE A 97 9.56 -3.33 1.61
CA PHE A 97 8.14 -2.98 1.53
C PHE A 97 7.89 -1.88 0.50
N GLN A 98 8.69 -0.80 0.52
CA GLN A 98 8.65 0.27 -0.50
C GLN A 98 8.96 -0.27 -1.89
N MET A 99 9.95 -1.16 -2.01
CA MET A 99 10.32 -1.78 -3.28
C MET A 99 9.18 -2.58 -3.89
N ILE A 100 8.37 -3.28 -3.08
CA ILE A 100 7.16 -3.98 -3.57
C ILE A 100 6.08 -2.97 -3.99
N LEU A 101 5.74 -2.01 -3.12
CA LEU A 101 4.62 -1.09 -3.35
C LEU A 101 4.86 -0.08 -4.47
N GLY A 102 6.13 0.27 -4.73
CA GLY A 102 6.54 1.13 -5.84
C GLY A 102 6.34 0.49 -7.22
N ARG A 103 6.02 -0.81 -7.28
CA ARG A 103 5.73 -1.52 -8.53
C ARG A 103 4.29 -1.29 -9.00
N ASP A 104 4.05 -1.62 -10.26
CA ASP A 104 2.73 -1.63 -10.84
C ASP A 104 2.02 -2.95 -10.49
N LEU A 105 1.52 -3.01 -9.25
CA LEU A 105 0.82 -4.17 -8.71
C LEU A 105 -0.61 -4.22 -9.22
N ASN A 106 -1.16 -5.42 -9.41
CA ASN A 106 -2.57 -5.63 -9.78
C ASN A 106 -3.53 -5.44 -8.58
N ILE A 107 -3.43 -4.29 -7.91
CA ILE A 107 -4.29 -3.84 -6.81
C ILE A 107 -4.57 -2.34 -6.94
N SER A 108 -5.67 -1.89 -6.34
CA SER A 108 -6.03 -0.47 -6.37
C SER A 108 -5.08 0.39 -5.52
N GLU A 109 -4.94 1.68 -5.85
CA GLU A 109 -4.13 2.61 -5.06
C GLU A 109 -4.72 2.84 -3.65
N VAL A 110 -6.03 2.71 -3.45
CA VAL A 110 -6.62 2.72 -2.10
C VAL A 110 -6.18 1.49 -1.30
N THR A 111 -6.10 0.31 -1.93
CA THR A 111 -5.56 -0.90 -1.28
C THR A 111 -4.09 -0.72 -0.92
N LYS A 112 -3.26 -0.14 -1.80
CA LYS A 112 -1.87 0.17 -1.47
C LYS A 112 -1.77 1.08 -0.24
N PHE A 113 -2.59 2.14 -0.18
CA PHE A 113 -2.63 3.02 0.98
C PHE A 113 -3.01 2.27 2.28
N GLN A 114 -4.05 1.43 2.24
CA GLN A 114 -4.47 0.64 3.41
C GLN A 114 -3.36 -0.30 3.89
N VAL A 115 -2.67 -0.94 2.95
CA VAL A 115 -1.53 -1.81 3.25
C VAL A 115 -0.36 -1.03 3.86
N MET A 116 -0.05 0.17 3.32
CA MET A 116 0.95 1.08 3.90
C MET A 116 0.61 1.45 5.34
N LEU A 117 -0.65 1.82 5.58
CA LEU A 117 -1.13 2.21 6.90
C LEU A 117 -1.07 1.04 7.89
N GLN A 118 -1.48 -0.16 7.45
CA GLN A 118 -1.42 -1.36 8.29
C GLN A 118 0.02 -1.72 8.66
N TRP A 119 0.94 -1.68 7.70
CA TRP A 119 2.36 -1.92 7.95
C TRP A 119 2.96 -0.86 8.88
N ALA A 120 2.67 0.42 8.68
CA ALA A 120 3.18 1.51 9.50
C ALA A 120 2.69 1.40 10.96
N ASN A 121 1.39 1.15 11.17
CA ASN A 121 0.85 0.93 12.51
C ASN A 121 1.51 -0.26 13.19
N TYR A 122 1.68 -1.38 12.50
CA TYR A 122 2.36 -2.56 13.05
C TYR A 122 3.80 -2.25 13.47
N LYS A 123 4.57 -1.53 12.64
CA LYS A 123 5.96 -1.16 12.99
C LYS A 123 6.03 -0.28 14.23
N ILE A 124 5.09 0.66 14.39
CA ILE A 124 5.03 1.54 15.55
C ILE A 124 4.59 0.78 16.79
N GLU A 125 3.62 -0.12 16.67
CA GLU A 125 3.19 -0.99 17.77
C GLU A 125 4.33 -1.90 18.28
N MET A 126 5.22 -2.33 17.37
CA MET A 126 6.40 -3.13 17.72
C MET A 126 7.60 -2.27 18.15
N SER A 127 7.54 -0.95 17.98
CA SER A 127 8.60 -0.03 18.39
C SER A 127 8.55 0.20 19.91
N THR A 128 9.72 0.24 20.54
CA THR A 128 9.85 0.56 21.96
C THR A 128 9.83 2.07 22.23
N VAL A 129 9.97 2.89 21.17
CA VAL A 129 9.98 4.36 21.25
C VAL A 129 8.64 4.86 20.74
N VAL A 130 7.86 5.47 21.63
CA VAL A 130 6.57 6.06 21.27
C VAL A 130 6.80 7.53 20.89
N ASP A 131 7.06 7.79 19.61
CA ASP A 131 6.99 9.15 19.06
C ASP A 131 5.63 9.36 18.36
N PRO A 132 4.78 10.29 18.85
CA PRO A 132 3.51 10.63 18.21
C PRO A 132 3.62 11.02 16.73
N ARG A 133 4.80 11.45 16.27
CA ARG A 133 5.05 11.85 14.87
C ARG A 133 5.56 10.73 13.98
N GLU A 134 5.88 9.56 14.54
CA GLU A 134 6.48 8.46 13.78
C GLU A 134 5.56 7.95 12.67
N LEU A 135 4.25 7.86 12.94
CA LEU A 135 3.24 7.48 11.95
C LEU A 135 3.19 8.47 10.80
N GLU A 136 3.15 9.76 11.11
CA GLU A 136 3.11 10.82 10.10
C GLU A 136 4.37 10.80 9.24
N CYS A 137 5.55 10.74 9.85
CA CYS A 137 6.83 10.64 9.15
C CYS A 137 6.89 9.41 8.24
N THR A 138 6.48 8.24 8.74
CA THR A 138 6.52 6.98 7.99
C THR A 138 5.51 6.99 6.84
N MET A 139 4.29 7.43 7.08
CA MET A 139 3.28 7.54 6.03
C MET A 139 3.63 8.59 4.97
N ASN A 140 4.28 9.70 5.35
CA ASN A 140 4.79 10.67 4.39
C ASN A 140 5.84 10.05 3.44
N ARG A 141 6.73 9.18 3.95
CA ARG A 141 7.69 8.44 3.11
C ARG A 141 6.99 7.42 2.21
N LEU A 142 6.12 6.59 2.77
CA LEU A 142 5.43 5.52 2.04
C LEU A 142 4.49 6.04 0.95
N THR A 143 3.78 7.14 1.22
CA THR A 143 2.79 7.69 0.28
C THR A 143 3.36 8.68 -0.73
N ARG A 144 4.69 8.88 -0.76
CA ARG A 144 5.34 9.81 -1.70
C ARG A 144 5.01 9.46 -3.15
N ASP A 145 5.10 8.18 -3.48
CA ASP A 145 4.94 7.67 -4.85
C ASP A 145 3.52 7.10 -5.10
N LEU A 146 2.62 7.24 -4.13
CA LEU A 146 1.21 6.82 -4.22
C LEU A 146 0.45 7.72 -5.19
N LYS A 147 -0.24 7.11 -6.17
CA LYS A 147 -0.99 7.83 -7.21
C LYS A 147 -2.37 8.21 -6.69
N LEU A 148 -2.43 9.21 -5.80
CA LEU A 148 -3.69 9.71 -5.20
C LEU A 148 -4.77 10.04 -6.24
N GLN A 149 -4.37 10.53 -7.41
CA GLN A 149 -5.24 10.83 -8.55
C GLN A 149 -6.05 9.62 -9.05
N LYS A 150 -5.55 8.40 -8.86
CA LYS A 150 -6.24 7.16 -9.22
C LYS A 150 -7.19 6.65 -8.13
N ILE A 151 -7.21 7.28 -6.96
CA ILE A 151 -8.12 6.90 -5.87
C ILE A 151 -9.45 7.63 -6.06
N PRO A 152 -10.60 6.92 -6.03
CA PRO A 152 -11.90 7.57 -6.17
C PRO A 152 -12.13 8.67 -5.11
N PRO A 153 -12.79 9.79 -5.46
CA PRO A 153 -13.06 10.88 -4.51
C PRO A 153 -13.75 10.42 -3.22
N GLN A 154 -14.69 9.48 -3.33
CA GLN A 154 -15.42 8.94 -2.18
C GLN A 154 -14.49 8.18 -1.22
N GLU A 155 -13.51 7.44 -1.76
CA GLU A 155 -12.51 6.71 -0.98
C GLU A 155 -11.48 7.66 -0.34
N LEU A 156 -11.10 8.74 -1.04
CA LEU A 156 -10.27 9.80 -0.45
C LEU A 156 -10.91 10.38 0.81
N ILE A 157 -12.21 10.66 0.78
CA ILE A 157 -12.93 11.24 1.92
C ILE A 157 -13.25 10.22 3.00
N ARG A 158 -13.63 8.98 2.63
CA ARG A 158 -14.07 7.96 3.59
C ARG A 158 -12.94 7.17 4.24
N VAL A 159 -11.87 6.89 3.50
CA VAL A 159 -10.78 6.01 3.93
C VAL A 159 -9.53 6.80 4.29
N ILE A 160 -9.15 7.79 3.48
CA ILE A 160 -7.85 8.48 3.63
C ILE A 160 -7.96 9.68 4.57
N LEU A 161 -8.93 10.58 4.37
CA LEU A 161 -9.07 11.79 5.17
C LEU A 161 -9.15 11.52 6.69
N PRO A 162 -9.86 10.50 7.20
CA PRO A 162 -9.98 10.27 8.64
C PRO A 162 -8.67 9.81 9.30
N THR A 163 -7.71 9.26 8.55
CA THR A 163 -6.45 8.77 9.12
C THR A 163 -5.50 9.90 9.50
N LYS A 164 -5.69 11.09 8.92
CA LYS A 164 -4.83 12.27 9.11
C LYS A 164 -3.36 12.03 8.75
N THR A 165 -3.07 11.01 7.94
CA THR A 165 -1.71 10.65 7.52
C THR A 165 -1.27 11.32 6.21
N ILE A 166 -2.22 11.92 5.48
CA ILE A 166 -1.97 12.75 4.29
C ILE A 166 -2.56 14.11 4.57
N SER A 167 -1.82 15.18 4.25
CA SER A 167 -2.27 16.55 4.50
C SER A 167 -3.58 16.86 3.76
N ASN A 168 -4.46 17.60 4.42
CA ASN A 168 -5.73 18.04 3.84
C ASN A 168 -5.52 18.83 2.54
N GLN A 169 -4.42 19.61 2.46
CA GLN A 169 -4.03 20.33 1.25
C GLN A 169 -3.80 19.38 0.08
N ARG A 170 -2.99 18.32 0.27
CA ARG A 170 -2.68 17.35 -0.80
C ARG A 170 -3.94 16.58 -1.25
N ILE A 171 -4.84 16.28 -0.32
CA ILE A 171 -6.15 15.67 -0.63
C ILE A 171 -7.01 16.64 -1.45
N LEU A 172 -7.11 17.90 -1.04
CA LEU A 172 -7.89 18.93 -1.74
C LEU A 172 -7.36 19.19 -3.15
N GLU A 173 -6.04 19.35 -3.30
CA GLU A 173 -5.38 19.49 -4.61
C GLU A 173 -5.68 18.31 -5.54
N THR A 174 -5.68 17.09 -5.00
CA THR A 174 -6.04 15.88 -5.76
C THR A 174 -7.50 15.92 -6.22
N LEU A 175 -8.43 16.29 -5.33
CA LEU A 175 -9.86 16.36 -5.64
C LEU A 175 -10.16 17.43 -6.69
N LEU A 176 -9.52 18.60 -6.60
CA LEU A 176 -9.63 19.67 -7.58
C LEU A 176 -9.16 19.20 -8.96
N TRP A 177 -7.97 18.57 -9.02
CA TRP A 177 -7.45 18.01 -10.27
C TRP A 177 -8.38 16.94 -10.87
N GLN A 178 -8.98 16.08 -10.04
CA GLN A 178 -9.94 15.07 -10.49
C GLN A 178 -11.24 15.67 -11.05
N ALA A 179 -11.68 16.80 -10.48
CA ALA A 179 -12.83 17.55 -10.98
C ALA A 179 -12.52 18.25 -12.30
N ASP A 180 -11.37 18.93 -12.41
CA ASP A 180 -10.95 19.68 -13.60
C ASP A 180 -10.74 18.78 -14.82
N THR A 181 -10.19 17.58 -14.61
CA THR A 181 -9.98 16.59 -15.68
C THR A 181 -11.26 15.86 -16.10
N GLY A 182 -12.35 16.01 -15.34
CA GLY A 182 -13.59 15.27 -15.55
C GLY A 182 -13.45 13.76 -15.37
N MET A 183 -12.37 13.28 -14.72
CA MET A 183 -12.13 11.85 -14.46
C MET A 183 -13.25 11.22 -13.63
N TYR A 184 -13.81 12.00 -12.71
CA TYR A 184 -14.95 11.60 -11.89
C TYR A 184 -16.06 12.64 -12.08
N ARG A 185 -16.81 12.52 -13.18
CA ARG A 185 -17.98 13.39 -13.38
C ARG A 185 -19.02 13.08 -12.31
N ILE A 186 -19.39 14.11 -11.55
CA ILE A 186 -20.60 14.06 -10.74
C ILE A 186 -21.76 13.92 -11.73
N GLN A 187 -22.55 12.85 -11.60
CA GLN A 187 -23.77 12.73 -12.40
C GLN A 187 -24.65 13.94 -12.11
N GLN A 188 -24.98 14.69 -13.15
CA GLN A 188 -25.70 15.96 -13.06
C GLN A 188 -27.05 15.80 -12.33
N SER A 189 -27.65 14.61 -12.42
CA SER A 189 -28.82 14.17 -11.66
C SER A 189 -28.66 14.29 -10.14
N HIS A 190 -27.50 13.94 -9.58
CA HIS A 190 -27.25 14.03 -8.13
C HIS A 190 -27.11 15.48 -7.67
N ILE A 191 -26.56 16.37 -8.49
CA ILE A 191 -26.49 17.80 -8.20
C ILE A 191 -27.89 18.41 -8.23
N GLU A 192 -28.69 18.01 -9.22
CA GLU A 192 -30.07 18.46 -9.36
C GLU A 192 -30.95 17.98 -8.20
N GLU A 193 -30.76 16.75 -7.74
CA GLU A 193 -31.47 16.17 -6.60
C GLU A 193 -31.07 16.86 -5.28
N CYS A 194 -29.79 17.12 -5.04
CA CYS A 194 -29.34 17.92 -3.90
C CYS A 194 -29.89 19.36 -3.96
N ARG A 195 -29.86 20.01 -5.13
CA ARG A 195 -30.44 21.35 -5.30
C ARG A 195 -31.95 21.37 -5.09
N ALA A 196 -32.65 20.31 -5.52
CA ALA A 196 -34.08 20.16 -5.30
C ALA A 196 -34.41 19.99 -3.82
N ARG A 197 -33.63 19.17 -3.09
CA ARG A 197 -33.77 19.00 -1.63
C ARG A 197 -33.50 20.30 -0.87
N THR A 198 -32.44 21.03 -1.19
CA THR A 198 -32.16 22.33 -0.54
C THR A 198 -33.24 23.37 -0.86
N ARG A 199 -33.83 23.36 -2.07
CA ARG A 199 -34.99 24.21 -2.37
C ARG A 199 -36.22 23.83 -1.57
N ALA A 200 -36.52 22.54 -1.46
CA ALA A 200 -37.66 22.05 -0.69
C ALA A 200 -37.54 22.43 0.79
N GLU A 201 -36.37 22.22 1.40
CA GLU A 201 -36.09 22.58 2.79
C GLU A 201 -36.19 24.11 3.02
N ASN A 202 -35.71 24.93 2.07
CA ASN A 202 -35.87 26.38 2.15
C ASN A 202 -37.32 26.84 1.97
N SER A 203 -38.09 26.19 1.11
CA SER A 203 -39.52 26.50 0.91
C SER A 203 -40.37 26.08 2.11
N GLU A 204 -40.09 24.94 2.74
CA GLU A 204 -40.76 24.51 3.98
C GLU A 204 -40.43 25.43 5.15
N SER A 205 -39.17 25.88 5.25
CA SER A 205 -38.73 26.91 6.21
C SER A 205 -39.50 28.22 6.02
N LEU A 206 -39.59 28.73 4.79
CA LEU A 206 -40.35 29.95 4.46
C LEU A 206 -41.84 29.83 4.80
N LEU A 207 -42.49 28.73 4.43
CA LEU A 207 -43.89 28.46 4.78
C LEU A 207 -44.11 28.38 6.30
N SER A 208 -43.15 27.86 7.04
CA SER A 208 -43.20 27.83 8.51
C SER A 208 -43.10 29.22 9.12
N TRP A 209 -42.31 30.14 8.54
CA TRP A 209 -42.22 31.53 8.99
C TRP A 209 -43.49 32.32 8.66
N ASP A 210 -44.05 32.15 7.46
CA ASP A 210 -45.29 32.81 7.05
C ASP A 210 -46.50 32.38 7.91
N LEU A 211 -46.54 31.10 8.32
CA LEU A 211 -47.55 30.56 9.24
C LEU A 211 -47.40 31.10 10.68
N LEU A 212 -46.19 31.43 11.10
CA LEU A 212 -45.93 32.05 12.41
C LEU A 212 -46.28 33.54 12.39
N GLU A 213 -45.96 34.27 11.32
CA GLU A 213 -46.35 35.68 11.16
C GLU A 213 -47.87 35.87 11.06
N THR A 214 -48.58 34.99 10.33
CA THR A 214 -50.04 35.03 10.29
C THR A 214 -50.69 34.72 11.64
N LYS A 215 -50.10 33.85 12.48
CA LYS A 215 -50.61 33.60 13.83
C LYS A 215 -50.40 34.78 14.80
N ILE A 216 -49.32 35.53 14.63
CA ILE A 216 -49.02 36.72 15.45
C ILE A 216 -49.96 37.89 15.09
N ASN A 217 -50.27 38.07 13.80
CA ASN A 217 -51.17 39.13 13.33
C ASN A 217 -52.67 38.88 13.57
N ILE A 218 -53.08 37.68 14.01
CA ILE A 218 -54.47 37.35 14.37
C ILE A 218 -54.74 37.56 15.88
N THR A 219 -53.70 37.89 16.66
CA THR A 219 -53.79 38.08 18.12
C THR A 219 -53.77 39.54 18.61
N GLU A 220 -53.91 40.52 17.72
CA GLU A 220 -54.21 41.93 18.06
C GLU A 220 -55.70 42.25 17.79
#